data_AF-S6BAA7-F1
#
_entry.id   AF-S6BAA7-F1
#
_cell.length_a   1.000
_cell.length_b   1.000
_cell.length_c   1.000
_cell.angle_alpha   90.00
_cell.angle_beta   90.00
_cell.angle_gamma   90.00
#
_symmetry.space_group_name_H-M   'P 1'
#
loop_
_entity.id
_entity.type
_entity.pdbx_description
1 polymer ?
#
loop_
_entity_poly.entity_id
_entity_poly.type
_entity_poly.pdbx_seq_one_letter_code
_entity_poly.pdbx_strand_id
1 'polypeptide(L)'
;MGLWHYGSGRFFSNSESSLRDLDLVKPFVFYGTPTLKNVRNLLHKRGTIRLDNGADTLISGNSVVEDHLGDTGLLCVADVVDAIYKGTDIAENTLKKLGSLSMPSSILEGPLQHGDIGSKINEILDTL
;
A
#
# COMPACT_ATOMS: atom_id res chain seq x y z
N MET A 1 1.72 5.38 11.24
CA MET A 1 0.81 4.94 10.15
C MET A 1 0.91 5.79 8.88
N GLY A 2 1.28 7.08 8.93
CA GLY A 2 1.46 7.88 7.70
C GLY A 2 0.17 8.23 6.94
N LEU A 3 -0.98 8.05 7.59
CA LEU A 3 -2.31 8.38 7.09
C LEU A 3 -2.68 9.76 7.65
N TRP A 4 -2.30 10.82 6.93
CA TRP A 4 -2.56 12.21 7.36
C TRP A 4 -3.85 12.78 6.77
N HIS A 5 -4.33 12.18 5.68
CA HIS A 5 -5.47 12.66 4.90
C HIS A 5 -6.58 11.61 4.84
N TYR A 6 -7.82 12.10 4.87
CA TYR A 6 -8.99 11.25 4.61
C TYR A 6 -8.93 10.69 3.19
N GLY A 7 -9.28 9.41 3.02
CA GLY A 7 -9.14 8.73 1.72
C GLY A 7 -7.70 8.40 1.34
N SER A 8 -6.75 8.41 2.28
CA SER A 8 -5.42 7.84 2.05
C SER A 8 -5.38 6.36 2.44
N GLY A 9 -4.62 5.57 1.70
CA GLY A 9 -4.34 4.17 2.00
C GLY A 9 -2.86 3.89 1.97
N ARG A 10 -2.42 2.83 2.64
CA ARG A 10 -1.02 2.36 2.58
C ARG A 10 -1.00 0.85 2.72
N PHE A 11 -0.04 0.21 2.08
CA PHE A 11 0.26 -1.19 2.37
C PHE A 11 0.89 -1.29 3.76
N PHE A 12 0.56 -2.35 4.49
CA PHE A 12 1.04 -2.56 5.85
C PHE A 12 1.47 -4.01 6.03
N SER A 13 2.55 -4.22 6.78
CA SER A 13 3.05 -5.56 7.07
C SER A 13 2.14 -6.25 8.09
N ASN A 14 1.91 -7.54 7.93
CA ASN A 14 1.09 -8.35 8.84
C ASN A 14 1.91 -8.89 10.03
N SER A 15 2.52 -7.99 10.80
CA SER A 15 3.23 -8.34 12.03
C SER A 15 2.31 -8.23 13.26
N GLU A 16 2.66 -8.88 14.37
CA GLU A 16 1.87 -8.77 15.61
C GLU A 16 1.76 -7.33 16.11
N SER A 17 2.85 -6.56 16.00
CA SER A 17 2.87 -5.12 16.33
C SER A 17 1.89 -4.35 15.46
N SER A 18 1.93 -4.60 14.15
CA SER A 18 1.03 -3.98 13.18
C SER A 18 -0.44 -4.28 13.45
N LEU A 19 -0.76 -5.51 13.83
CA LEU A 19 -2.13 -5.92 14.17
C LEU A 19 -2.64 -5.20 15.42
N ARG A 20 -1.77 -5.00 16.44
CA ARG A 20 -2.14 -4.20 17.63
C ARG A 20 -2.41 -2.76 17.27
N ASP A 21 -1.57 -2.16 16.42
CA ASP A 21 -1.80 -0.79 15.96
C ASP A 21 -3.11 -0.67 15.16
N LEU A 22 -3.41 -1.65 14.30
CA LEU A 22 -4.65 -1.71 13.53
C LEU A 22 -5.89 -1.86 14.41
N ASP A 23 -5.81 -2.61 15.52
CA ASP A 23 -6.93 -2.76 16.44
C ASP A 23 -7.31 -1.43 17.11
N LEU A 24 -6.32 -0.59 17.42
CA LEU A 24 -6.55 0.75 17.97
C LEU A 24 -7.26 1.69 16.97
N VAL A 25 -6.90 1.61 15.69
CA VAL A 25 -7.45 2.48 14.64
C VAL A 25 -8.64 1.87 13.90
N LYS A 26 -9.07 0.66 14.28
CA LYS A 26 -10.16 -0.12 13.67
C LYS A 26 -11.45 0.65 13.35
N PRO A 27 -11.95 1.60 14.17
CA PRO A 27 -13.16 2.35 13.81
C PRO A 27 -12.94 3.39 12.70
N PHE A 28 -11.68 3.72 12.36
CA PHE A 28 -11.33 4.75 11.37
C PHE A 28 -10.78 4.18 10.06
N VAL A 29 -10.37 2.92 10.06
CA VAL A 29 -9.76 2.27 8.90
C VAL A 29 -10.48 0.98 8.56
N PHE A 30 -10.52 0.66 7.27
CA PHE A 30 -10.81 -0.70 6.81
C PHE A 30 -9.54 -1.28 6.20
N TYR A 31 -9.34 -2.58 6.41
CA TYR A 31 -8.20 -3.31 5.86
C TYR A 31 -8.64 -4.70 5.42
N GLY A 32 -7.82 -5.34 4.60
CA GLY A 32 -8.10 -6.68 4.09
C GLY A 32 -6.92 -7.16 3.26
N THR A 33 -7.07 -8.37 2.72
CA THR A 33 -5.99 -9.02 1.97
C THR A 33 -6.19 -8.79 0.47
N PRO A 34 -5.36 -7.95 -0.17
CA PRO A 34 -5.43 -7.76 -1.62
C PRO A 34 -4.86 -8.99 -2.35
N THR A 35 -5.38 -9.27 -3.54
CA THR A 35 -4.80 -10.26 -4.45
C THR A 35 -3.59 -9.69 -5.20
N LEU A 36 -2.75 -10.57 -5.74
CA LEU A 36 -1.59 -10.18 -6.55
C LEU A 36 -1.95 -9.23 -7.72
N LYS A 37 -3.09 -9.47 -8.38
CA LYS A 37 -3.63 -8.61 -9.44
C LYS A 37 -3.88 -7.19 -8.91
N ASN A 38 -4.52 -7.09 -7.76
CA ASN A 38 -4.92 -5.81 -7.18
C ASN A 38 -3.71 -5.04 -6.67
N VAL A 39 -2.75 -5.70 -6.02
CA VAL A 39 -1.47 -5.08 -5.61
C VAL A 39 -0.76 -4.51 -6.83
N ARG A 40 -0.64 -5.29 -7.92
CA ARG A 40 -0.03 -4.83 -9.16
C ARG A 40 -0.74 -3.62 -9.75
N ASN A 41 -2.07 -3.67 -9.89
CA ASN A 41 -2.84 -2.56 -10.45
C ASN A 41 -2.72 -1.29 -9.59
N LEU A 42 -2.81 -1.42 -8.27
CA LEU A 42 -2.65 -0.30 -7.35
C LEU A 42 -1.28 0.34 -7.48
N LEU A 43 -0.22 -0.47 -7.45
CA LEU A 43 1.14 0.03 -7.53
C LEU A 43 1.42 0.68 -8.90
N HIS A 44 0.88 0.12 -9.98
CA HIS A 44 1.05 0.66 -11.31
C HIS A 44 0.24 1.95 -11.55
N LYS A 45 -0.98 2.06 -11.01
CA LYS A 45 -1.84 3.24 -11.21
C LYS A 45 -1.55 4.37 -10.23
N ARG A 46 -1.20 4.02 -8.99
CA ARG A 46 -1.18 4.94 -7.84
C ARG A 46 0.02 4.72 -6.91
N GLY A 47 0.91 3.79 -7.25
CA GLY A 47 2.10 3.53 -6.44
C GLY A 47 3.03 4.72 -6.46
N THR A 48 3.33 5.21 -5.28
CA THR A 48 4.29 6.28 -5.07
C THR A 48 5.41 5.82 -4.15
N ILE A 49 6.59 6.39 -4.34
CA ILE A 49 7.73 6.24 -3.46
C ILE A 49 7.96 7.57 -2.78
N ARG A 50 8.05 7.53 -1.45
CA ARG A 50 8.38 8.68 -0.62
C ARG A 50 9.87 8.93 -0.68
N LEU A 51 10.24 10.09 -1.19
CA LEU A 51 11.61 10.59 -1.26
C LEU A 51 12.06 11.15 0.10
N ASP A 52 13.37 11.30 0.27
CA ASP A 52 13.99 11.86 1.49
C ASP A 52 13.55 13.30 1.79
N ASN A 53 13.17 14.06 0.76
CA ASN A 53 12.63 15.41 0.90
C ASN A 53 11.16 15.44 1.36
N GLY A 54 10.55 14.27 1.58
CA GLY A 54 9.16 14.12 2.02
C GLY A 54 8.12 14.18 0.91
N ALA A 55 8.53 14.35 -0.36
CA ALA A 55 7.64 14.30 -1.51
C ALA A 55 7.40 12.85 -1.98
N ASP A 56 6.25 12.59 -2.59
CA ASP A 56 5.90 11.30 -3.18
C ASP A 56 6.08 11.34 -4.70
N THR A 57 6.91 10.44 -5.24
CA THR A 57 7.16 10.28 -6.68
C THR A 57 6.41 9.06 -7.21
N LEU A 58 5.73 9.21 -8.35
CA LEU A 58 5.03 8.10 -9.01
C LEU A 58 6.01 7.07 -9.58
N ILE A 59 5.67 5.79 -9.42
CA ILE A 59 6.41 4.68 -10.01
C ILE A 59 6.05 4.61 -11.51
N SER A 60 6.72 5.43 -12.32
CA SER A 60 6.47 5.50 -13.77
C SER A 60 7.18 4.41 -14.57
N GLY A 61 8.14 3.69 -13.98
CA GLY A 61 8.91 2.64 -14.65
C GLY A 61 9.99 2.03 -13.76
N ASN A 62 10.68 1.02 -14.28
CA ASN A 62 11.71 0.28 -13.54
C ASN A 62 12.87 1.17 -13.10
N SER A 63 13.24 2.19 -13.89
CA SER A 63 14.33 3.12 -13.53
C SER A 63 14.08 3.86 -12.22
N VAL A 64 12.83 4.23 -11.93
CA VAL A 64 12.44 4.90 -10.67
C VAL A 64 12.52 3.94 -9.49
N VAL A 65 12.22 2.65 -9.72
CA VAL A 65 12.35 1.60 -8.71
C VAL A 65 13.82 1.34 -8.42
N GLU A 66 14.66 1.16 -9.44
CA GLU A 66 16.10 0.95 -9.23
C GLU A 66 16.75 2.12 -8.49
N ASP A 67 16.41 3.36 -8.85
CA ASP A 67 17.02 4.55 -8.24
C ASP A 67 16.69 4.67 -6.73
N HIS A 68 15.46 4.35 -6.32
CA HIS A 68 15.01 4.55 -4.94
C HIS A 68 14.96 3.27 -4.07
N LEU A 69 14.79 2.12 -4.70
CA LEU A 69 14.62 0.79 -4.08
C LEU A 69 15.72 -0.21 -4.49
N GLY A 70 16.67 0.18 -5.35
CA GLY A 70 17.79 -0.68 -5.75
C GLY A 70 18.68 -1.12 -4.59
N ASP A 71 18.84 -0.26 -3.57
CA ASP A 71 19.56 -0.59 -2.32
C ASP A 71 18.92 -1.77 -1.56
N THR A 72 17.60 -1.91 -1.68
CA THR A 72 16.83 -3.04 -1.12
C THR A 72 16.89 -4.30 -1.99
N GLY A 73 17.59 -4.28 -3.12
CA GLY A 73 17.70 -5.39 -4.07
C GLY A 73 16.51 -5.53 -5.03
N LEU A 74 15.62 -4.53 -5.09
CA LEU A 74 14.46 -4.53 -5.98
C LEU A 74 14.81 -3.75 -7.25
N LEU A 75 14.81 -4.45 -8.40
CA LEU A 75 15.21 -3.89 -9.69
C LEU A 75 14.02 -3.57 -10.60
N CYS A 76 12.89 -4.25 -10.41
CA CYS A 76 11.71 -4.04 -11.25
C CYS A 76 10.46 -3.83 -10.40
N VAL A 77 9.44 -3.22 -10.99
CA VAL A 77 8.11 -3.08 -10.36
C VAL A 77 7.54 -4.45 -9.98
N ALA A 78 7.84 -5.50 -10.77
CA ALA A 78 7.42 -6.86 -10.48
C ALA A 78 8.00 -7.41 -9.16
N ASP A 79 9.28 -7.15 -8.88
CA ASP A 79 9.92 -7.55 -7.63
C ASP A 79 9.29 -6.82 -6.44
N VAL A 80 8.94 -5.53 -6.60
CA VAL A 80 8.23 -4.77 -5.56
C VAL A 80 6.87 -5.39 -5.26
N VAL A 81 6.09 -5.72 -6.28
CA VAL A 81 4.78 -6.37 -6.13
C VAL A 81 4.92 -7.71 -5.42
N ASP A 82 5.90 -8.53 -5.84
CA ASP A 82 6.13 -9.85 -5.26
C ASP A 82 6.61 -9.76 -3.81
N ALA A 83 7.49 -8.80 -3.49
CA ALA A 83 7.96 -8.54 -2.13
C ALA A 83 6.81 -8.12 -1.20
N ILE A 84 5.96 -7.17 -1.63
CA ILE A 84 4.78 -6.74 -0.85
C ILE A 84 3.82 -7.91 -0.63
N TYR A 85 3.57 -8.72 -1.68
CA TYR A 85 2.63 -9.83 -1.61
C TYR A 85 3.14 -10.99 -0.73
N LYS A 86 4.43 -11.31 -0.82
CA LYS A 86 5.06 -12.36 -0.01
C LYS A 86 5.36 -11.93 1.41
N GLY A 87 5.41 -10.62 1.68
CA GLY A 87 5.67 -10.08 3.02
C GLY A 87 7.05 -10.48 3.55
N THR A 88 8.08 -10.40 2.71
CA THR A 88 9.47 -10.69 3.13
C THR A 88 10.05 -9.55 3.98
N ASP A 89 11.16 -9.78 4.68
CA ASP A 89 11.86 -8.75 5.48
C ASP A 89 12.22 -7.50 4.64
N ILE A 90 12.58 -7.72 3.37
CA ILE A 90 12.83 -6.68 2.36
C ILE A 90 11.59 -5.80 2.14
N ALA A 91 10.40 -6.40 2.25
CA ALA A 91 9.14 -5.68 2.12
C ALA A 91 8.96 -4.65 3.23
N GLU A 92 9.45 -4.85 4.46
CA GLU A 92 9.31 -3.84 5.52
C GLU A 92 10.05 -2.54 5.20
N ASN A 93 11.28 -2.64 4.68
CA ASN A 93 12.04 -1.48 4.22
C ASN A 93 11.39 -0.82 3.01
N THR A 94 10.84 -1.64 2.11
CA THR A 94 10.10 -1.16 0.93
C THR A 94 8.81 -0.43 1.33
N LEU A 95 8.05 -0.98 2.29
CA LEU A 95 6.81 -0.40 2.82
C LEU A 95 7.05 0.94 3.51
N LYS A 96 8.20 1.12 4.18
CA LYS A 96 8.62 2.41 4.77
C LYS A 96 8.89 3.46 3.69
N LYS A 97 9.50 3.05 2.57
CA LYS A 97 9.77 3.90 1.41
C LYS A 97 8.55 4.13 0.53
N LEU A 98 7.55 3.25 0.55
CA LEU A 98 6.31 3.45 -0.20
C LEU A 98 5.49 4.62 0.36
N GLY A 99 4.99 5.45 -0.54
CA GLY A 99 4.17 6.61 -0.22
C GLY A 99 2.72 6.24 0.16
N SER A 100 1.93 7.27 0.47
CA SER A 100 0.49 7.10 0.64
C SER A 100 -0.20 6.95 -0.71
N LEU A 101 -1.08 5.95 -0.83
CA LEU A 101 -1.98 5.76 -1.97
C LEU A 101 -3.17 6.70 -1.81
N SER A 102 -3.46 7.49 -2.84
CA SER A 102 -4.69 8.27 -2.90
C SER A 102 -5.85 7.37 -3.32
N MET A 103 -6.86 7.23 -2.46
CA MET A 103 -8.10 6.48 -2.76
C MET A 103 -9.18 7.45 -3.25
N PRO A 104 -10.03 7.05 -4.21
CA PRO A 104 -11.09 7.92 -4.67
C PRO A 104 -12.21 7.99 -3.63
N SER A 105 -12.90 9.12 -3.62
CA SER A 105 -14.06 9.37 -2.77
C SER A 105 -15.18 8.33 -2.94
N SER A 106 -15.29 7.66 -4.08
CA SER A 106 -16.30 6.62 -4.30
C SER A 106 -16.21 5.43 -3.34
N ILE A 107 -15.03 5.11 -2.79
CA ILE A 107 -14.91 4.09 -1.73
C ILE A 107 -15.52 4.59 -0.42
N LEU A 108 -15.49 5.91 -0.21
CA LEU A 108 -15.85 6.59 1.03
C LEU A 108 -17.35 6.95 1.09
N GLU A 109 -18.04 6.92 -0.05
CA GLU A 109 -19.47 7.23 -0.18
C GLU A 109 -20.39 6.03 0.17
N GLY A 110 -19.82 4.85 0.40
CA GLY A 110 -20.56 3.65 0.83
C GLY A 110 -20.82 3.56 2.34
N PRO A 111 -21.49 2.49 2.83
CA PRO A 111 -21.59 2.24 4.27
C PRO A 111 -20.17 2.21 4.87
N LEU A 112 -19.97 2.89 6.01
CA LEU A 112 -18.68 2.98 6.68
C LEU A 112 -18.15 1.57 6.97
N GLN A 113 -17.22 1.12 6.14
CA GLN A 113 -16.51 -0.13 6.34
C GLN A 113 -15.42 0.12 7.37
N HIS A 114 -15.43 -0.66 8.45
CA HIS A 114 -14.49 -0.53 9.55
C HIS A 114 -13.93 -1.91 9.93
N GLY A 115 -12.62 -1.94 10.18
CA GLY A 115 -11.88 -3.16 10.50
C GLY A 115 -11.61 -4.07 9.31
N ASP A 116 -11.51 -5.38 9.58
CA ASP A 116 -11.20 -6.38 8.56
C ASP A 116 -12.40 -6.64 7.65
N ILE A 117 -12.24 -6.34 6.36
CA ILE A 117 -13.21 -6.66 5.30
C ILE A 117 -12.76 -7.86 4.45
N GLY A 118 -11.60 -8.46 4.78
CA GLY A 118 -11.07 -9.66 4.13
C GLY A 118 -10.99 -9.50 2.61
N SER A 119 -11.57 -10.46 1.88
CA SER A 119 -11.53 -10.49 0.41
C SER A 119 -12.40 -9.44 -0.27
N LYS A 120 -13.39 -8.84 0.42
CA LYS A 120 -14.27 -7.80 -0.17
C LYS A 120 -13.49 -6.57 -0.60
N ILE A 121 -12.32 -6.33 -0.01
CA ILE A 121 -11.42 -5.27 -0.45
C ILE A 121 -11.08 -5.39 -1.94
N ASN A 122 -11.04 -6.61 -2.49
CA ASN A 122 -10.66 -6.83 -3.87
C ASN A 122 -11.71 -6.31 -4.87
N GLU A 123 -12.99 -6.36 -4.53
CA GLU A 123 -14.07 -5.81 -5.38
C GLU A 123 -14.00 -4.29 -5.41
N ILE A 124 -13.74 -3.69 -4.25
CA ILE A 124 -13.55 -2.25 -4.11
C ILE A 124 -12.35 -1.79 -4.92
N LEU A 125 -11.23 -2.51 -4.82
CA LEU A 125 -9.98 -2.22 -5.50
C LEU A 125 -10.04 -2.48 -7.02
N ASP A 126 -10.91 -3.37 -7.51
CA ASP A 126 -11.11 -3.59 -8.96
C ASP A 126 -11.89 -2.43 -9.59
N THR A 127 -12.69 -1.72 -8.79
CA THR A 127 -13.44 -0.51 -9.19
C THR A 127 -12.56 0.75 -9.30
N LEU A 128 -11.26 0.66 -8.95
CA LEU A 128 -10.30 1.77 -8.86
C LEU A 128 -9.49 2.14 -10.10
#